data_AF-A0A8T6HUA2-F1
#
_entry.id   AF-A0A8T6HUA2-F1
#
_cell.length_a   1.000
_cell.length_b   1.000
_cell.length_c   1.000
_cell.angle_alpha   90.00
_cell.angle_beta   90.00
_cell.angle_gamma   90.00
#
_symmetry.space_group_name_H-M   'P 1'
#
loop_
_entity.id
_entity.type
_entity.pdbx_description
1 polymer ?
#
loop_
_entity_poly.entity_id
_entity_poly.type
_entity_poly.pdbx_seq_one_letter_code
_entity_poly.pdbx_strand_id
1 'polypeptide(L)'
;VNPDDVYDVLDTSEGVDRAFAKLDTIRDQVVWWEKGAQTPQLLADGEVVMGSTYNGRLFSVIEEDKQPIAMMWDWQVFDLDGWVIPKGAPHREIVLDYLRFATDTQRLADQAKFISYGPARKSSAPMVGNHAVLGIDMKPHMPTAPDNAKNTLLFNYEWWADRKDDLTERFNAWLAQ
;
A
#
# COMPACT_ATOMS: atom_id res chain seq x y z
N VAL A 1 -1.89 -19.08 7.38
CA VAL A 1 -0.49 -18.90 6.96
C VAL A 1 0.02 -17.73 7.77
N ASN A 2 1.18 -17.84 8.43
CA ASN A 2 1.78 -16.69 9.12
C ASN A 2 2.20 -15.67 8.04
N PRO A 3 2.08 -14.33 8.22
CA PRO A 3 2.56 -13.37 7.23
C PRO A 3 3.95 -13.67 6.66
N ASP A 4 4.89 -14.11 7.49
CA ASP A 4 6.27 -14.44 7.07
C ASP A 4 6.36 -15.65 6.12
N ASP A 5 5.40 -16.58 6.20
CA ASP A 5 5.39 -17.81 5.40
C ASP A 5 4.63 -17.65 4.07
N VAL A 6 4.00 -16.49 3.82
CA VAL A 6 3.08 -16.31 2.68
C VAL A 6 3.79 -16.54 1.35
N TYR A 7 4.97 -15.95 1.16
CA TYR A 7 5.71 -16.10 -0.10
C TYR A 7 6.28 -17.50 -0.28
N ASP A 8 6.72 -18.17 0.79
CA ASP A 8 7.19 -19.56 0.75
C ASP A 8 6.07 -20.51 0.29
N VAL A 9 4.85 -20.28 0.79
CA VAL A 9 3.68 -21.04 0.32
C VAL A 9 3.39 -20.71 -1.14
N LEU A 10 3.33 -19.43 -1.51
CA LEU A 10 3.06 -19.00 -2.89
C LEU A 10 4.16 -19.42 -3.88
N ASP A 11 5.35 -19.79 -3.41
CA ASP A 11 6.43 -20.28 -4.28
C ASP A 11 6.13 -21.65 -4.90
N THR A 12 5.12 -22.36 -4.37
CA THR A 12 4.68 -23.67 -4.86
C THR A 12 3.44 -23.58 -5.74
N SER A 13 3.31 -24.47 -6.73
CA SER A 13 2.09 -24.62 -7.52
C SER A 13 0.86 -24.83 -6.65
N GLU A 14 0.98 -25.69 -5.64
CA GLU A 14 -0.08 -26.04 -4.70
C GLU A 14 -0.51 -24.83 -3.86
N GLY A 15 0.43 -23.96 -3.47
CA GLY A 15 0.14 -22.73 -2.75
C GLY A 15 -0.59 -21.70 -3.61
N VAL A 16 -0.17 -21.53 -4.86
CA VAL A 16 -0.90 -20.68 -5.82
C VAL A 16 -2.29 -21.26 -6.08
N ASP A 17 -2.42 -22.57 -6.31
CA ASP A 17 -3.72 -23.23 -6.52
C ASP A 17 -4.65 -23.04 -5.32
N ARG A 18 -4.12 -23.15 -4.10
CA ARG A 18 -4.86 -22.86 -2.87
C ARG A 18 -5.34 -21.41 -2.81
N ALA A 19 -4.52 -20.45 -3.25
CA ALA A 19 -4.91 -19.04 -3.29
C ALA A 19 -6.08 -18.81 -4.28
N PHE A 20 -5.97 -19.34 -5.50
CA PHE A 20 -7.01 -19.25 -6.52
C PHE A 20 -8.31 -19.96 -6.10
N ALA A 21 -8.21 -21.15 -5.50
CA ALA A 21 -9.37 -21.84 -4.94
C ALA A 21 -10.06 -21.02 -3.84
N LYS A 22 -9.32 -20.17 -3.10
CA LYS A 22 -9.93 -19.26 -2.14
C LYS A 22 -10.60 -18.08 -2.83
N LEU A 23 -10.01 -17.52 -3.88
CA LEU A 23 -10.63 -16.48 -4.69
C LEU A 23 -11.94 -16.97 -5.33
N ASP A 24 -12.02 -18.24 -5.76
CA ASP A 24 -13.26 -18.83 -6.29
C ASP A 24 -14.43 -18.69 -5.31
N THR A 25 -14.19 -18.82 -4.00
CA THR A 25 -15.26 -18.73 -2.99
C THR A 25 -15.89 -17.35 -2.87
N ILE A 26 -15.25 -16.31 -3.41
CA ILE A 26 -15.70 -14.92 -3.32
C ILE A 26 -15.86 -14.24 -4.69
N ARG A 27 -15.53 -14.91 -5.80
CA ARG A 27 -15.43 -14.31 -7.15
C ARG A 27 -16.66 -13.45 -7.50
N ASP A 28 -17.85 -14.01 -7.37
CA ASP A 28 -19.12 -13.37 -7.75
C ASP A 28 -19.59 -12.29 -6.76
N GLN A 29 -18.87 -12.10 -5.66
CA GLN A 29 -19.19 -11.14 -4.59
C GLN A 29 -18.17 -9.99 -4.52
N VAL A 30 -17.19 -9.96 -5.43
CA VAL A 30 -16.08 -8.99 -5.42
C VAL A 30 -16.16 -8.08 -6.63
N VAL A 31 -16.07 -6.78 -6.38
CA VAL A 31 -15.78 -5.79 -7.42
C VAL A 31 -14.26 -5.68 -7.56
N TRP A 32 -13.74 -6.12 -8.71
CA TRP A 32 -12.30 -6.08 -9.02
C TRP A 32 -11.91 -4.69 -9.52
N TRP A 33 -11.36 -3.87 -8.63
CA TRP A 33 -10.98 -2.49 -8.95
C TRP A 33 -9.65 -2.42 -9.69
N GLU A 34 -9.51 -1.42 -10.57
CA GLU A 34 -8.31 -1.15 -11.36
C GLU A 34 -7.61 0.16 -10.96
N LYS A 35 -8.37 1.08 -10.35
CA LYS A 35 -7.86 2.39 -9.90
C LYS A 35 -8.12 2.55 -8.40
N GLY A 36 -7.11 2.97 -7.65
CA GLY A 36 -7.22 3.10 -6.19
C GLY A 36 -8.29 4.07 -5.69
N ALA A 37 -8.82 4.94 -6.55
CA ALA A 37 -9.95 5.82 -6.23
C ALA A 37 -11.34 5.13 -6.32
N GLN A 38 -11.44 3.94 -6.92
CA GLN A 38 -12.73 3.23 -7.05
C GLN A 38 -13.23 2.73 -5.70
N THR A 39 -12.39 2.06 -4.90
CA THR A 39 -12.81 1.49 -3.62
C THR A 39 -13.42 2.53 -2.67
N PRO A 40 -12.80 3.72 -2.44
CA PRO A 40 -13.42 4.74 -1.59
C PRO A 40 -14.79 5.22 -2.11
N GLN A 41 -14.95 5.36 -3.43
CA GLN A 41 -16.23 5.76 -4.03
C GLN A 41 -17.31 4.69 -3.81
N LEU A 42 -16.98 3.41 -4.09
CA LEU A 42 -17.90 2.29 -3.89
C LEU A 42 -18.35 2.15 -2.42
N LEU A 43 -17.44 2.42 -1.48
CA LEU A 43 -17.76 2.46 -0.04
C LEU A 43 -18.67 3.64 0.31
N ALA A 44 -18.39 4.83 -0.22
CA ALA A 44 -19.20 6.02 0.02
C ALA A 44 -20.61 5.89 -0.56
N ASP A 45 -20.75 5.25 -1.73
CA ASP A 45 -22.03 4.98 -2.39
C ASP A 45 -22.80 3.80 -1.75
N GLY A 46 -22.16 3.06 -0.84
CA GLY A 46 -22.75 1.89 -0.19
C GLY A 46 -22.88 0.67 -1.12
N GLU A 47 -22.18 0.66 -2.26
CA GLU A 47 -22.15 -0.47 -3.20
C GLU A 47 -21.34 -1.65 -2.64
N VAL A 48 -20.34 -1.36 -1.80
CA VAL A 48 -19.57 -2.37 -1.06
C VAL A 48 -19.50 -2.01 0.43
N VAL A 49 -19.36 -3.03 1.29
CA VAL A 49 -19.22 -2.84 2.74
C VAL A 49 -17.78 -2.97 3.24
N MET A 50 -16.89 -3.47 2.38
CA MET A 50 -15.48 -3.68 2.65
C MET A 50 -14.70 -3.69 1.34
N GLY A 51 -13.45 -3.21 1.34
CA GLY A 51 -12.59 -3.27 0.18
C GLY A 51 -11.13 -2.93 0.53
N SER A 52 -10.23 -3.17 -0.43
CA SER A 52 -8.81 -2.81 -0.34
C SER A 52 -8.51 -1.55 -1.16
N THR A 53 -7.61 -0.71 -0.67
CA THR A 53 -7.01 0.42 -1.41
C THR A 53 -5.80 0.96 -0.64
N TYR A 54 -5.15 1.99 -1.17
CA TYR A 54 -4.04 2.69 -0.53
C TYR A 54 -4.50 3.50 0.69
N ASN A 55 -3.79 3.35 1.80
CA ASN A 55 -4.12 3.99 3.08
C ASN A 55 -4.17 5.53 3.01
N GLY A 56 -3.37 6.17 2.15
CA GLY A 56 -3.48 7.61 1.89
C GLY A 56 -4.84 8.03 1.29
N ARG A 57 -5.46 7.19 0.45
CA ARG A 57 -6.81 7.43 -0.10
C ARG A 57 -7.88 7.28 0.96
N LEU A 58 -7.77 6.25 1.80
CA LEU A 58 -8.67 6.08 2.93
C LEU A 58 -8.54 7.20 3.95
N PHE A 59 -7.32 7.65 4.25
CA PHE A 59 -7.11 8.79 5.14
C PHE A 59 -7.84 10.04 4.64
N SER A 60 -7.70 10.40 3.36
CA SER A 60 -8.39 11.55 2.77
C SER A 60 -9.91 11.43 2.93
N VAL A 61 -10.47 10.28 2.55
CA VAL A 61 -11.93 10.08 2.61
C VAL A 61 -12.47 10.04 4.06
N ILE A 62 -11.69 9.52 5.01
CA ILE A 62 -12.07 9.44 6.44
C ILE A 62 -11.87 10.79 7.14
N GLU A 63 -10.71 11.43 6.97
CA GLU A 63 -10.31 12.59 7.77
C GLU A 63 -10.56 13.93 7.09
N GLU A 64 -10.48 14.01 5.76
CA GLU A 64 -10.78 15.24 5.01
C GLU A 64 -12.28 15.30 4.66
N ASP A 65 -12.82 14.23 4.08
CA ASP A 65 -14.21 14.21 3.59
C ASP A 65 -15.24 13.74 4.61
N LYS A 66 -14.77 13.21 5.75
CA LYS A 66 -15.61 12.72 6.87
C LYS A 66 -16.66 11.69 6.45
N GLN A 67 -16.33 10.83 5.48
CA GLN A 67 -17.20 9.71 5.12
C GLN A 67 -17.27 8.67 6.26
N PRO A 68 -18.39 7.94 6.41
CA PRO A 68 -18.58 6.94 7.47
C PRO A 68 -17.83 5.63 7.18
N ILE A 69 -16.54 5.73 6.89
CA ILE A 69 -15.65 4.63 6.54
C ILE A 69 -14.62 4.46 7.68
N ALA A 70 -14.22 3.22 7.94
CA ALA A 70 -13.16 2.90 8.89
C ALA A 70 -12.00 2.21 8.16
N MET A 71 -10.78 2.43 8.65
CA MET A 71 -9.58 1.75 8.15
C MET A 71 -9.24 0.56 9.04
N MET A 72 -9.00 -0.60 8.43
CA MET A 72 -8.48 -1.80 9.11
C MET A 72 -7.03 -2.01 8.70
N TRP A 73 -6.13 -2.05 9.69
CA TRP A 73 -4.69 -2.25 9.48
C TRP A 73 -4.24 -3.70 9.53
N ASP A 74 -5.08 -4.59 10.05
CA ASP A 74 -4.80 -6.02 10.13
C ASP A 74 -4.59 -6.59 8.73
N TRP A 75 -3.50 -7.34 8.54
CA TRP A 75 -3.08 -7.90 7.25
C TRP A 75 -2.82 -6.87 6.15
N GLN A 76 -2.41 -5.64 6.51
CA GLN A 76 -1.93 -4.67 5.52
C GLN A 76 -0.74 -5.25 4.73
N VAL A 77 -0.72 -4.98 3.42
CA VAL A 77 0.47 -5.19 2.59
C VAL A 77 1.35 -3.95 2.72
N PHE A 78 2.50 -4.11 3.37
CA PHE A 78 3.44 -3.02 3.56
C PHE A 78 4.39 -2.93 2.38
N ASP A 79 4.23 -1.84 1.64
CA ASP A 79 4.96 -1.50 0.43
C ASP A 79 5.85 -0.27 0.69
N LEU A 80 7.01 -0.25 0.07
CA LEU A 80 8.03 0.79 0.08
C LEU A 80 8.11 1.45 -1.29
N ASP A 81 7.68 2.70 -1.36
CA ASP A 81 7.91 3.54 -2.54
C ASP A 81 9.34 4.11 -2.53
N GLY A 82 9.95 4.10 -3.71
CA GLY A 82 11.33 4.53 -3.91
C GLY A 82 11.57 5.28 -5.20
N TRP A 83 12.71 5.96 -5.26
CA TRP A 83 13.18 6.64 -6.46
C TRP A 83 14.14 5.74 -7.24
N VAL A 84 14.02 5.74 -8.57
CA VAL A 84 14.92 5.02 -9.47
C VAL A 84 15.55 6.02 -10.45
N ILE A 85 16.85 5.88 -10.70
CA ILE A 85 17.54 6.59 -11.80
C ILE A 85 17.73 5.60 -12.95
N PRO A 86 17.01 5.74 -14.08
CA PRO A 86 17.20 4.88 -15.24
C PRO A 86 18.64 4.89 -15.75
N LYS A 87 19.11 3.74 -16.24
CA LYS A 87 20.45 3.64 -16.84
C LYS A 87 20.54 4.56 -18.06
N GLY A 88 21.57 5.41 -18.10
CA GLY A 88 21.78 6.38 -19.17
C GLY A 88 20.96 7.67 -19.05
N ALA A 89 20.22 7.88 -17.94
CA ALA A 89 19.51 9.13 -17.71
C ALA A 89 20.48 10.34 -17.77
N PRO A 90 20.09 11.44 -18.46
CA PRO A 90 20.89 12.65 -18.49
C PRO A 90 20.91 13.32 -17.11
N HIS A 91 21.84 14.26 -16.90
CA HIS A 91 21.91 15.08 -15.69
C HIS A 91 22.03 14.29 -14.37
N ARG A 92 22.74 13.16 -14.36
CA ARG A 92 22.86 12.27 -13.19
C ARG A 92 23.19 13.01 -11.88
N GLU A 93 24.13 13.95 -11.89
CA GLU A 93 24.55 14.66 -10.68
C GLU A 93 23.42 15.49 -10.06
N ILE A 94 22.66 16.27 -10.84
CA ILE A 94 21.56 17.08 -10.30
C ILE A 94 20.42 16.20 -9.77
N VAL A 95 20.20 15.04 -10.41
CA VAL A 95 19.22 14.06 -9.94
C VAL A 95 19.67 13.49 -8.59
N LEU A 96 20.94 13.14 -8.43
CA LEU A 96 21.48 12.66 -7.16
C LEU A 96 21.34 13.70 -6.03
N ASP A 97 21.57 14.98 -6.33
CA ASP A 97 21.36 16.06 -5.34
C ASP A 97 19.90 16.21 -4.95
N TYR A 98 18.98 16.13 -5.92
CA TYR A 98 17.55 16.11 -5.63
C TYR A 98 17.16 14.89 -4.78
N LEU A 99 17.64 13.70 -5.10
CA LEU A 99 17.33 12.49 -4.32
C LEU A 99 17.84 12.60 -2.89
N ARG A 100 19.05 13.16 -2.68
CA ARG A 100 19.58 13.42 -1.33
C ARG A 100 18.67 14.36 -0.55
N PHE A 101 18.21 15.44 -1.18
CA PHE A 101 17.29 16.39 -0.57
C PHE A 101 15.90 15.77 -0.29
N ALA A 102 15.28 15.19 -1.31
CA ALA A 102 13.91 14.64 -1.23
C ALA A 102 13.80 13.48 -0.24
N THR A 103 14.89 12.75 -0.02
CA THR A 103 14.95 11.64 0.92
C THR A 103 15.68 12.00 2.21
N ASP A 104 15.95 13.27 2.52
CA ASP A 104 16.55 13.64 3.81
C ASP A 104 15.56 13.43 4.97
N THR A 105 16.08 13.49 6.20
CA THR A 105 15.28 13.26 7.41
C THR A 105 14.08 14.21 7.52
N GLN A 106 14.27 15.50 7.24
CA GLN A 106 13.26 16.53 7.42
C GLN A 106 12.21 16.48 6.31
N ARG A 107 12.62 16.31 5.06
CA ARG A 107 11.72 16.27 3.90
C ARG A 107 10.81 15.05 3.90
N LEU A 108 11.33 13.88 4.30
CA LEU A 108 10.47 12.70 4.52
C LEU A 108 9.47 12.93 5.66
N ALA A 109 9.85 13.58 6.75
CA ALA A 109 8.93 13.92 7.83
C ALA A 109 7.89 14.99 7.41
N ASP A 110 8.28 15.95 6.58
CA ASP A 110 7.38 17.00 6.08
C ASP A 110 6.30 16.43 5.16
N GLN A 111 6.62 15.42 4.36
CA GLN A 111 5.63 14.76 3.50
C GLN A 111 4.47 14.17 4.32
N ALA A 112 4.76 13.59 5.48
CA ALA A 112 3.76 13.00 6.37
C ALA A 112 2.73 14.01 6.93
N LYS A 113 2.95 15.32 6.73
CA LYS A 113 1.98 16.37 7.07
C LYS A 113 0.82 16.47 6.06
N PHE A 114 0.97 15.90 4.87
CA PHE A 114 0.00 16.06 3.77
C PHE A 114 -0.64 14.75 3.35
N ILE A 115 -0.04 13.62 3.72
CA ILE A 115 -0.53 12.31 3.34
C ILE A 115 -0.17 11.32 4.43
N SER A 116 -1.08 10.37 4.65
CA SER A 116 -0.84 9.26 5.55
C SER A 116 0.12 8.25 4.92
N TYR A 117 1.40 8.59 4.78
CA TYR A 117 2.45 7.64 4.40
C TYR A 117 3.60 7.73 5.40
N GLY A 118 4.01 6.57 5.91
CA GLY A 118 5.06 6.46 6.91
C GLY A 118 6.41 6.87 6.31
N PRO A 119 7.14 7.83 6.91
CA PRO A 119 8.48 8.18 6.43
C PRO A 119 9.41 6.98 6.44
N ALA A 120 10.10 6.72 5.33
CA ALA A 120 10.98 5.56 5.16
C ALA A 120 12.22 5.54 6.08
N ARG A 121 12.58 6.67 6.73
CA ARG A 121 13.73 6.75 7.64
C ARG A 121 13.31 6.68 9.11
N LYS A 122 14.03 5.87 9.88
CA LYS A 122 13.93 5.84 11.36
C LYS A 122 14.15 7.22 12.00
N SER A 123 15.03 8.05 11.43
CA SER A 123 15.27 9.42 11.92
C SER A 123 14.09 10.36 11.70
N SER A 124 13.22 10.07 10.72
CA SER A 124 12.08 10.91 10.35
C SER A 124 10.83 10.58 11.16
N ALA A 125 10.66 9.31 11.56
CA ALA A 125 9.48 8.86 12.31
C ALA A 125 9.18 9.68 13.59
N PRO A 126 10.16 10.08 14.42
CA PRO A 126 9.91 10.93 15.59
C PRO A 126 9.43 12.34 15.24
N MET A 127 9.66 12.80 14.01
CA MET A 127 9.36 14.15 13.52
C MET A 127 7.99 14.25 12.83
N VAL A 128 7.27 13.14 12.67
CA VAL A 128 5.87 13.16 12.22
C VAL A 128 5.07 14.02 13.21
N GLY A 129 4.39 15.03 12.70
CA GLY A 129 3.62 15.99 13.48
C GLY A 129 2.17 16.03 13.03
N ASN A 130 1.56 17.21 13.06
CA ASN A 130 0.17 17.36 12.68
C ASN A 130 0.01 17.52 11.16
N HIS A 131 -1.18 17.16 10.68
CA HIS A 131 -1.60 17.41 9.31
C HIS A 131 -1.57 18.91 9.02
N ALA A 132 -1.04 19.30 7.85
CA ALA A 132 -0.78 20.70 7.51
C ALA A 132 -2.04 21.57 7.44
N VAL A 133 -3.18 20.97 7.04
CA VAL A 133 -4.47 21.66 6.89
C VAL A 133 -5.40 21.33 8.06
N LEU A 134 -5.76 20.05 8.22
CA LEU A 134 -6.66 19.57 9.29
C LEU A 134 -6.15 19.77 10.72
N GLY A 135 -4.84 19.92 10.95
CA GLY A 135 -4.26 20.11 12.28
C GLY A 135 -4.30 18.91 13.22
N ILE A 136 -4.78 17.74 12.76
CA ILE A 136 -4.84 16.49 13.54
C ILE A 136 -3.46 15.83 13.66
N ASP A 137 -3.21 15.05 14.72
CA ASP A 137 -1.96 14.29 14.87
C ASP A 137 -1.88 13.19 13.81
N MET A 138 -0.81 13.20 12.99
CA MET A 138 -0.64 12.21 11.93
C MET A 138 -0.02 10.89 12.42
N LYS A 139 0.62 10.87 13.59
CA LYS A 139 1.30 9.66 14.08
C LYS A 139 0.40 8.42 14.13
N PRO A 140 -0.85 8.48 14.62
CA PRO A 140 -1.72 7.31 14.69
C PRO A 140 -2.19 6.82 13.31
N HIS A 141 -2.09 7.67 12.28
CA HIS A 141 -2.54 7.32 10.93
C HIS A 141 -1.43 6.65 10.11
N MET A 142 -0.17 6.66 10.56
CA MET A 142 0.94 6.07 9.81
C MET A 142 0.85 4.54 9.76
N PRO A 143 1.14 3.90 8.61
CA PRO A 143 1.18 2.43 8.51
C PRO A 143 2.22 1.81 9.44
N THR A 144 3.29 2.56 9.73
CA THR A 144 4.40 2.16 10.61
C THR A 144 4.16 2.47 12.09
N ALA A 145 3.00 3.01 12.46
CA ALA A 145 2.68 3.21 13.87
C ALA A 145 2.62 1.85 14.58
N PRO A 146 3.14 1.70 15.82
CA PRO A 146 3.19 0.40 16.50
C PRO A 146 1.83 -0.32 16.61
N ASP A 147 0.74 0.44 16.74
CA ASP A 147 -0.60 -0.13 16.80
C ASP A 147 -1.13 -0.64 15.46
N ASN A 148 -0.66 -0.08 14.35
CA ASN A 148 -1.05 -0.42 12.99
C ASN A 148 -0.17 -1.53 12.40
N ALA A 149 1.09 -1.63 12.85
CA ALA A 149 2.08 -2.54 12.28
C ALA A 149 2.10 -3.95 12.90
N LYS A 150 1.04 -4.35 13.62
CA LYS A 150 1.00 -5.62 14.40
C LYS A 150 1.05 -6.87 13.52
N ASN A 151 0.21 -6.92 12.48
CA ASN A 151 0.09 -8.05 11.56
C ASN A 151 0.28 -7.53 10.13
N THR A 152 1.53 -7.42 9.72
CA THR A 152 1.91 -6.79 8.45
C THR A 152 2.48 -7.83 7.51
N LEU A 153 2.05 -7.84 6.24
CA LEU A 153 2.69 -8.61 5.17
C LEU A 153 3.64 -7.69 4.40
N LEU A 154 4.95 -7.87 4.54
CA LEU A 154 5.92 -7.11 3.75
C LEU A 154 5.83 -7.50 2.28
N PHE A 155 5.75 -6.54 1.37
CA PHE A 155 5.77 -6.81 -0.07
C PHE A 155 7.14 -7.37 -0.50
N ASN A 156 7.17 -8.55 -1.14
CA ASN A 156 8.41 -9.16 -1.63
C ASN A 156 8.65 -8.82 -3.10
N TYR A 157 9.43 -7.77 -3.35
CA TYR A 157 9.72 -7.29 -4.70
C TYR A 157 10.43 -8.31 -5.58
N GLU A 158 11.34 -9.10 -5.04
CA GLU A 158 12.11 -10.08 -5.82
C GLU A 158 11.17 -11.20 -6.30
N TRP A 159 10.35 -11.73 -5.39
CA TRP A 159 9.38 -12.76 -5.72
C TRP A 159 8.37 -12.27 -6.77
N TRP A 160 7.85 -11.05 -6.62
CA TRP A 160 6.94 -10.48 -7.60
C TRP A 160 7.64 -10.16 -8.92
N ALA A 161 8.90 -9.72 -8.93
CA ALA A 161 9.64 -9.50 -10.18
C ALA A 161 9.76 -10.79 -11.01
N ASP A 162 9.93 -11.94 -10.34
CA ASP A 162 10.07 -13.23 -11.01
C ASP A 162 8.72 -13.87 -11.42
N ARG A 163 7.61 -13.51 -10.78
CA ARG A 163 6.31 -14.22 -10.91
C ARG A 163 5.14 -13.40 -11.40
N LYS A 164 5.27 -12.07 -11.42
CA LYS A 164 4.14 -11.17 -11.70
C LYS A 164 3.49 -11.44 -13.03
N ASP A 165 4.25 -11.65 -14.10
CA ASP A 165 3.70 -11.80 -15.44
C ASP A 165 2.86 -13.10 -15.55
N ASP A 166 3.42 -14.24 -15.13
CA ASP A 166 2.73 -15.54 -15.12
C ASP A 166 1.46 -15.50 -14.26
N LEU A 167 1.53 -14.91 -13.06
CA LEU A 167 0.37 -14.80 -12.17
C LEU A 167 -0.67 -13.81 -12.68
N THR A 168 -0.25 -12.75 -13.38
CA THR A 168 -1.16 -11.79 -14.02
C THR A 168 -1.93 -12.48 -15.15
N GLU A 169 -1.24 -13.25 -16.00
CA GLU A 169 -1.90 -14.03 -17.06
C GLU A 169 -2.90 -15.02 -16.45
N ARG A 170 -2.48 -15.79 -15.45
CA ARG A 170 -3.35 -16.75 -14.75
C ARG A 170 -4.54 -16.06 -14.09
N PHE A 171 -4.34 -14.92 -13.44
CA PHE A 171 -5.40 -14.15 -12.79
C PHE A 171 -6.42 -13.61 -13.80
N ASN A 172 -5.95 -13.08 -14.94
CA ASN A 172 -6.83 -12.60 -16.00
C ASN A 172 -7.64 -13.74 -16.63
N ALA A 173 -7.01 -14.90 -16.88
CA ALA A 173 -7.70 -16.08 -17.38
C ALA A 173 -8.73 -16.63 -16.39
N TRP A 174 -8.44 -16.54 -15.09
CA TRP A 174 -9.37 -16.90 -14.02
C TRP A 174 -10.56 -15.94 -13.92
N LEU A 175 -10.31 -14.63 -14.07
CA LEU A 175 -11.36 -13.60 -13.99
C LEU A 175 -12.32 -13.64 -15.19
N ALA A 176 -11.86 -14.13 -16.34
CA ALA A 176 -12.66 -14.24 -17.57
C ALA A 176 -13.59 -15.47 -17.62
N GLN A 177 -13.52 -16.37 -16.63
CA GLN A 177 -14.39 -17.55 -16.50
C GLN A 177 -15.69 -17.21 -15.79
#